data_AF-A0A2S5L9N5-F1
#
_entry.id   AF-A0A2S5L9N5-F1
#
_cell.length_a   1.000
_cell.length_b   1.000
_cell.length_c   1.000
_cell.angle_alpha   90.00
_cell.angle_beta   90.00
_cell.angle_gamma   90.00
#
_symmetry.space_group_name_H-M   'P 1'
#
loop_
_entity.id
_entity.type
_entity.pdbx_description
1 polymer ?
#
loop_
_entity_poly.entity_id
_entity_poly.type
_entity_poly.pdbx_seq_one_letter_code
_entity_poly.pdbx_strand_id
1 'polypeptide(L)'
;MSNFGDKCAVMQKKITGFTLMELLLVVFLLGVLAVTTMSALDGIEGDAANQVTRAEIAEIATAIRQFKRDTGWYPGEGQYQCADGATLNPQFLNFPSALTNDAQKIAWCAHPANLWMLFENPMQNPSDASDIPVNQWNPDSMRGWRGPYLTKQSLGLVDIEGVDGMYGLHDTFLHKPIGNDYVWNGCADPDNKQCVVGRPYYLRGINTESIGLVSHGENGVLEVDALNDAGCTKNGDDLVVCLK
;
A
#
# COMPACT_ATOMS: atom_id res chain seq x y z
N MET A 1 47.31 61.92 60.05
CA MET A 1 45.86 61.65 60.12
C MET A 1 45.20 62.39 58.96
N SER A 2 44.75 61.68 57.92
CA SER A 2 43.86 62.22 56.88
C SER A 2 43.16 61.06 56.19
N ASN A 3 41.84 60.99 56.41
CA ASN A 3 40.86 60.11 55.80
C ASN A 3 40.82 60.28 54.27
N PHE A 4 40.69 59.18 53.54
CA PHE A 4 39.91 59.16 52.31
C PHE A 4 39.22 57.81 52.17
N GLY A 5 37.99 57.75 52.67
CA GLY A 5 37.10 56.61 52.48
C GLY A 5 36.43 56.75 51.11
N ASP A 6 36.95 56.03 50.12
CA ASP A 6 36.28 55.84 48.84
C ASP A 6 35.01 55.03 49.04
N LYS A 7 33.86 55.69 48.85
CA LYS A 7 32.58 54.99 48.74
C LYS A 7 32.44 54.46 47.32
N CYS A 8 32.64 53.15 47.14
CA CYS A 8 32.18 52.43 45.95
C CYS A 8 30.67 52.61 45.80
N ALA A 9 30.25 53.39 44.80
CA ALA A 9 28.86 53.51 44.41
C ALA A 9 28.46 52.27 43.60
N VAL A 10 27.74 51.34 44.24
CA VAL A 10 27.07 50.24 43.56
C VAL A 10 25.87 50.82 42.81
N MET A 11 25.95 50.89 41.49
CA MET A 11 24.80 51.17 40.62
C MET A 11 23.81 50.01 40.72
N GLN A 12 22.79 50.15 41.55
CA GLN A 12 21.63 49.25 41.56
C GLN A 12 20.88 49.38 40.23
N LYS A 13 21.05 48.40 39.35
CA LYS A 13 20.23 48.25 38.15
C LYS A 13 18.80 47.92 38.59
N LYS A 14 17.85 48.82 38.37
CA LYS A 14 16.42 48.55 38.63
C LYS A 14 16.00 47.38 37.75
N ILE A 15 15.74 46.23 38.37
CA ILE A 15 15.07 45.12 37.70
C ILE A 15 13.60 45.52 37.61
N THR A 16 13.16 45.96 36.45
CA THR A 16 11.75 46.13 36.12
C THR A 16 11.16 44.74 35.96
N GLY A 17 10.40 44.27 36.95
CA GLY A 17 9.64 43.03 36.86
C GLY A 17 8.52 43.17 35.82
N PHE A 18 8.29 42.08 35.07
CA PHE A 18 7.16 41.99 34.15
C PHE A 18 5.84 42.20 34.90
N THR A 19 4.93 42.96 34.29
CA THR A 19 3.61 43.19 34.90
C THR A 19 2.74 41.93 34.77
N LEU A 20 1.80 41.74 35.70
CA LEU A 20 0.86 40.61 35.63
C LEU A 20 0.04 40.64 34.33
N MET A 21 -0.30 41.84 33.83
CA MET A 21 -1.00 42.02 32.56
C MET A 21 -0.18 41.51 31.37
N GLU A 22 1.13 41.72 31.38
CA GLU A 22 2.04 41.33 30.30
C GLU A 22 2.20 39.80 30.25
N LEU A 23 2.33 39.15 31.40
CA LEU A 23 2.30 37.69 31.47
C LEU A 23 0.95 37.14 30.97
N LEU A 24 -0.16 37.78 31.36
CA LEU A 24 -1.51 37.36 30.98
C LEU A 24 -1.74 37.49 29.46
N LEU A 25 -1.26 38.58 28.85
CA LEU A 25 -1.34 38.79 27.42
C LEU A 25 -0.49 37.77 26.64
N VAL A 26 0.70 37.43 27.13
CA VAL A 26 1.55 36.42 26.49
C VAL A 26 0.89 35.04 26.51
N VAL A 27 0.39 34.58 27.67
CA VAL A 27 -0.28 33.27 27.74
C VAL A 27 -1.58 33.25 26.93
N PHE A 28 -2.29 34.38 26.84
CA PHE A 28 -3.45 34.53 25.98
C PHE A 28 -3.08 34.38 24.49
N LEU A 29 -2.06 35.10 24.03
CA LEU A 29 -1.58 35.00 22.66
C LEU A 29 -1.05 33.59 22.34
N LEU A 30 -0.32 32.97 23.25
CA LEU A 30 0.14 31.57 23.09
C LEU A 30 -1.04 30.60 23.04
N GLY A 31 -2.09 30.81 23.84
CA GLY A 31 -3.31 30.00 23.80
C GLY A 31 -4.05 30.10 22.48
N VAL A 32 -4.20 31.32 21.94
CA VAL A 32 -4.82 31.53 20.62
C VAL A 32 -3.98 30.87 19.52
N LEU A 33 -2.66 31.07 19.52
CA LEU A 33 -1.78 30.47 18.52
C LEU A 33 -1.84 28.94 18.56
N ALA A 34 -1.77 28.34 19.76
CA ALA A 34 -1.82 26.89 19.93
C ALA A 34 -3.09 26.27 19.30
N VAL A 35 -4.26 26.89 19.51
CA VAL A 35 -5.52 26.42 18.91
C VAL A 35 -5.48 26.53 17.39
N THR A 36 -4.99 27.65 16.83
CA THR A 36 -4.93 27.85 15.38
C THR A 36 -3.93 26.93 14.67
N THR A 37 -2.84 26.54 15.34
CA THR A 37 -1.83 25.66 14.74
C THR A 37 -2.28 24.21 14.64
N MET A 38 -3.17 23.74 15.53
CA MET A 38 -3.66 22.35 15.49
C MET A 38 -4.53 22.11 14.26
N SER A 39 -5.40 23.06 13.89
CA SER A 39 -6.27 22.91 12.71
C SER A 39 -5.54 22.98 11.36
N ALA A 40 -4.26 23.41 11.34
CA ALA A 40 -3.46 23.49 10.12
C ALA A 40 -2.76 22.16 9.77
N LEU A 41 -2.74 21.20 10.70
CA LEU A 41 -2.03 19.93 10.52
C LEU A 41 -2.91 18.81 9.95
N ASP A 42 -4.23 18.82 10.21
CA ASP A 42 -5.16 17.76 9.82
C ASP A 42 -5.22 17.47 8.30
N GLY A 43 -4.85 18.42 7.44
CA GLY A 43 -4.89 18.23 5.97
C GLY A 43 -3.56 17.78 5.33
N ILE A 44 -2.44 17.88 6.04
CA ILE A 44 -1.10 17.63 5.46
C ILE A 44 -0.82 16.13 5.36
N GLU A 45 -1.37 15.34 6.28
CA GLU A 45 -1.16 13.90 6.34
C GLU A 45 -1.83 13.16 5.16
N GLY A 46 -3.05 13.55 4.79
CA GLY A 46 -3.79 13.00 3.64
C GLY A 46 -3.09 13.28 2.30
N ASP A 47 -2.59 14.50 2.10
CA ASP A 47 -1.88 14.89 0.87
C ASP A 47 -0.54 14.15 0.70
N ALA A 48 0.19 13.91 1.79
CA ALA A 48 1.43 13.14 1.77
C ALA A 48 1.15 11.67 1.46
N ALA A 49 0.16 11.05 2.13
CA ALA A 49 -0.26 9.68 1.87
C ALA A 49 -0.72 9.48 0.41
N ASN A 50 -1.51 10.41 -0.11
CA ASN A 50 -1.93 10.40 -1.52
C ASN A 50 -0.74 10.42 -2.48
N GLN A 51 0.27 11.25 -2.23
CA GLN A 51 1.46 11.32 -3.08
C GLN A 51 2.29 10.03 -3.05
N VAL A 52 2.47 9.45 -1.87
CA VAL A 52 3.19 8.18 -1.73
C VAL A 52 2.41 7.04 -2.40
N THR A 53 1.11 6.93 -2.15
CA THR A 53 0.24 5.92 -2.78
C THR A 53 0.27 6.03 -4.32
N ARG A 54 0.30 7.25 -4.87
CA ARG A 54 0.45 7.46 -6.33
C ARG A 54 1.79 6.96 -6.87
N ALA A 55 2.87 7.08 -6.10
CA ALA A 55 4.17 6.55 -6.49
C ALA A 55 4.20 5.01 -6.42
N GLU A 56 3.69 4.44 -5.33
CA GLU A 56 3.61 2.98 -5.12
C GLU A 56 2.75 2.30 -6.18
N ILE A 57 1.53 2.80 -6.43
CA ILE A 57 0.63 2.22 -7.45
C ILE A 57 1.24 2.30 -8.86
N ALA A 58 2.05 3.33 -9.14
CA ALA A 58 2.77 3.44 -10.41
C ALA A 58 3.94 2.46 -10.52
N GLU A 59 4.65 2.18 -9.42
CA GLU A 59 5.69 1.14 -9.34
C GLU A 59 5.07 -0.24 -9.59
N ILE A 60 3.99 -0.57 -8.87
CA ILE A 60 3.28 -1.84 -9.02
C ILE A 60 2.75 -1.99 -10.44
N ALA A 61 2.12 -0.94 -11.00
CA ALA A 61 1.65 -0.95 -12.39
C ALA A 61 2.80 -1.18 -13.38
N THR A 62 3.99 -0.63 -13.12
CA THR A 62 5.17 -0.85 -13.96
C THR A 62 5.63 -2.31 -13.89
N ALA A 63 5.64 -2.91 -12.69
CA ALA A 63 5.95 -4.32 -12.51
C ALA A 63 4.94 -5.22 -13.23
N ILE A 64 3.64 -4.92 -13.15
CA ILE A 64 2.59 -5.67 -13.85
C ILE A 64 2.74 -5.55 -15.37
N ARG A 65 3.04 -4.35 -15.89
CA ARG A 65 3.30 -4.18 -17.33
C ARG A 65 4.57 -4.92 -17.77
N GLN A 66 5.61 -4.96 -16.94
CA GLN A 66 6.81 -5.75 -17.22
C GLN A 66 6.48 -7.25 -17.23
N PHE A 67 5.72 -7.73 -16.25
CA PHE A 67 5.20 -9.10 -16.24
C PHE A 67 4.46 -9.42 -17.53
N LYS A 68 3.52 -8.57 -17.97
CA LYS A 68 2.81 -8.78 -19.24
C LYS A 68 3.73 -8.77 -20.45
N ARG A 69 4.73 -7.89 -20.50
CA ARG A 69 5.70 -7.88 -21.61
C ARG A 69 6.44 -9.21 -21.71
N ASP A 70 6.86 -9.74 -20.58
CA ASP A 70 7.70 -10.93 -20.53
C ASP A 70 6.86 -12.21 -20.72
N THR A 71 5.69 -12.29 -20.10
CA THR A 71 4.88 -13.51 -20.12
C THR A 71 3.80 -13.49 -21.21
N GLY A 72 3.39 -12.31 -21.68
CA GLY A 72 2.30 -12.06 -22.62
C GLY A 72 0.93 -11.88 -21.98
N TRP A 73 0.81 -12.03 -20.65
CA TRP A 73 -0.47 -12.05 -19.94
C TRP A 73 -0.40 -11.14 -18.70
N TYR A 74 -1.53 -10.57 -18.29
CA TYR A 74 -1.61 -10.00 -16.94
C TYR A 74 -1.71 -11.12 -15.88
N PRO A 75 -1.38 -10.84 -14.60
CA PRO A 75 -1.67 -11.77 -13.52
C PRO A 75 -3.15 -12.20 -13.53
N GLY A 76 -3.41 -13.50 -13.46
CA GLY A 76 -4.77 -14.04 -13.52
C GLY A 76 -5.36 -14.22 -14.92
N GLU A 77 -4.59 -13.99 -16.01
CA GLU A 77 -5.05 -14.18 -17.39
C GLU A 77 -4.30 -15.30 -18.14
N GLY A 78 -4.97 -15.86 -19.15
CA GLY A 78 -4.40 -16.90 -20.01
C GLY A 78 -3.81 -18.06 -19.22
N GLN A 79 -2.52 -18.36 -19.45
CA GLN A 79 -1.83 -19.44 -18.73
C GLN A 79 -1.64 -19.18 -17.23
N TYR A 80 -1.82 -17.93 -16.78
CA TYR A 80 -1.81 -17.55 -15.37
C TYR A 80 -3.20 -17.50 -14.75
N GLN A 81 -4.24 -18.00 -15.43
CA GLN A 81 -5.53 -18.26 -14.80
C GLN A 81 -5.41 -19.42 -13.82
N CYS A 82 -5.80 -19.16 -12.56
CA CYS A 82 -5.66 -20.10 -11.45
C CYS A 82 -6.54 -21.35 -11.57
N ALA A 83 -7.63 -21.27 -12.33
CA ALA A 83 -8.54 -22.38 -12.52
C ALA A 83 -8.96 -22.51 -13.99
N ASP A 84 -9.15 -23.76 -14.42
CA ASP A 84 -9.95 -24.10 -15.60
C ASP A 84 -11.28 -24.68 -15.09
N GLY A 85 -12.32 -23.84 -15.07
CA GLY A 85 -13.58 -24.14 -14.41
C GLY A 85 -13.42 -24.30 -12.89
N ALA A 86 -13.74 -25.48 -12.36
CA ALA A 86 -13.63 -25.80 -10.93
C ALA A 86 -12.31 -26.48 -10.54
N THR A 87 -11.41 -26.70 -11.51
CA THR A 87 -10.16 -27.44 -11.30
C THR A 87 -8.99 -26.48 -11.21
N LEU A 88 -8.12 -26.69 -10.23
CA LEU A 88 -6.88 -25.91 -10.11
C LEU A 88 -6.02 -26.14 -11.35
N ASN A 89 -5.43 -25.07 -11.88
CA ASN A 89 -4.45 -25.20 -12.95
C ASN A 89 -3.21 -25.95 -12.41
N PRO A 90 -2.89 -27.15 -12.95
CA PRO A 90 -1.88 -28.03 -12.38
C PRO A 90 -0.45 -27.51 -12.55
N GLN A 91 -0.24 -26.48 -13.37
CA GLN A 91 1.07 -25.86 -13.56
C GLN A 91 1.47 -24.98 -12.37
N PHE A 92 0.54 -24.61 -11.49
CA PHE A 92 0.85 -23.77 -10.34
C PHE A 92 1.49 -24.57 -9.20
N LEU A 93 2.57 -24.01 -8.65
CA LEU A 93 3.28 -24.54 -7.48
C LEU A 93 3.31 -23.51 -6.35
N ASN A 94 4.03 -23.82 -5.26
CA ASN A 94 4.42 -22.90 -4.18
C ASN A 94 3.27 -22.28 -3.36
N PHE A 95 2.10 -22.89 -3.36
CA PHE A 95 0.98 -22.43 -2.52
C PHE A 95 1.33 -22.45 -1.02
N PRO A 96 0.75 -21.54 -0.23
CA PRO A 96 0.85 -21.61 1.23
C PRO A 96 0.41 -22.98 1.75
N SER A 97 1.16 -23.55 2.68
CA SER A 97 0.87 -24.88 3.25
C SER A 97 -0.46 -24.96 4.01
N ALA A 98 -1.03 -23.81 4.38
CA ALA A 98 -2.35 -23.72 4.99
C ALA A 98 -3.48 -24.09 4.01
N LEU A 99 -3.24 -24.01 2.69
CA LEU A 99 -4.24 -24.32 1.68
C LEU A 99 -4.26 -25.82 1.38
N THR A 100 -5.30 -26.49 1.87
CA THR A 100 -5.37 -27.97 1.86
C THR A 100 -6.11 -28.56 0.67
N ASN A 101 -6.96 -27.78 -0.01
CA ASN A 101 -7.77 -28.24 -1.13
C ASN A 101 -7.75 -27.25 -2.32
N ASP A 102 -8.19 -27.73 -3.48
CA ASP A 102 -8.14 -26.94 -4.72
C ASP A 102 -9.05 -25.71 -4.67
N ALA A 103 -10.21 -25.78 -4.01
CA ALA A 103 -11.09 -24.62 -3.86
C ALA A 103 -10.40 -23.48 -3.08
N GLN A 104 -9.70 -23.81 -2.00
CA GLN A 104 -8.88 -22.86 -1.23
C GLN A 104 -7.75 -22.26 -2.08
N LYS A 105 -7.03 -23.09 -2.85
CA LYS A 105 -5.93 -22.63 -3.71
C LYS A 105 -6.42 -21.74 -4.85
N ILE A 106 -7.55 -22.07 -5.46
CA ILE A 106 -8.20 -21.26 -6.50
C ILE A 106 -8.64 -19.92 -5.91
N ALA A 107 -9.35 -19.93 -4.77
CA ALA A 107 -9.79 -18.71 -4.11
C ALA A 107 -8.62 -17.80 -3.73
N TRP A 108 -7.51 -18.38 -3.23
CA TRP A 108 -6.31 -17.65 -2.90
C TRP A 108 -5.61 -17.07 -4.13
N CYS A 109 -5.39 -17.87 -5.17
CA CYS A 109 -4.67 -17.45 -6.38
C CYS A 109 -5.46 -16.46 -7.25
N ALA A 110 -6.77 -16.68 -7.40
CA ALA A 110 -7.64 -15.85 -8.24
C ALA A 110 -8.07 -14.56 -7.54
N HIS A 111 -7.66 -14.35 -6.29
CA HIS A 111 -7.99 -13.16 -5.54
C HIS A 111 -7.37 -11.91 -6.20
N PRO A 112 -8.12 -10.83 -6.43
CA PRO A 112 -7.62 -9.70 -7.21
C PRO A 112 -6.51 -8.91 -6.51
N ALA A 113 -6.41 -9.01 -5.18
CA ALA A 113 -5.29 -8.43 -4.41
C ALA A 113 -4.06 -9.36 -4.32
N ASN A 114 -4.15 -10.60 -4.83
CA ASN A 114 -3.02 -11.53 -4.80
C ASN A 114 -2.06 -11.25 -5.97
N LEU A 115 -1.05 -10.43 -5.70
CA LEU A 115 0.02 -10.11 -6.66
C LEU A 115 1.25 -11.01 -6.51
N TRP A 116 1.10 -12.19 -5.91
CA TRP A 116 2.22 -13.09 -5.62
C TRP A 116 3.09 -13.44 -6.83
N MET A 117 2.50 -13.54 -8.02
CA MET A 117 3.20 -13.84 -9.29
C MET A 117 4.27 -12.78 -9.66
N LEU A 118 4.21 -11.59 -9.05
CA LEU A 118 5.21 -10.54 -9.21
C LEU A 118 6.44 -10.76 -8.32
N PHE A 119 6.32 -11.53 -7.24
CA PHE A 119 7.40 -11.76 -6.26
C PHE A 119 8.07 -13.11 -6.45
N GLU A 120 7.34 -14.09 -6.95
CA GLU A 120 7.81 -15.46 -7.04
C GLU A 120 7.29 -16.10 -8.32
N ASN A 121 8.06 -17.04 -8.85
CA ASN A 121 7.67 -17.79 -10.02
C ASN A 121 6.56 -18.77 -9.65
N PRO A 122 5.34 -18.63 -10.22
CA PRO A 122 4.22 -19.42 -9.79
C PRO A 122 4.14 -20.77 -10.55
N MET A 123 4.95 -20.97 -11.61
CA MET A 123 4.80 -22.12 -12.53
C MET A 123 5.85 -23.21 -12.33
N GLN A 124 5.44 -24.47 -12.52
CA GLN A 124 6.31 -25.64 -12.60
C GLN A 124 7.24 -25.59 -13.82
N ASN A 125 8.41 -26.25 -13.72
CA ASN A 125 9.23 -26.55 -14.90
C ASN A 125 8.42 -27.37 -15.91
N PRO A 126 8.48 -27.06 -17.21
CA PRO A 126 7.82 -27.87 -18.22
C PRO A 126 8.21 -29.34 -18.04
N SER A 127 7.21 -30.22 -18.04
CA SER A 127 7.43 -31.66 -17.95
C SER A 127 8.04 -32.23 -19.23
N ASP A 128 7.94 -31.51 -20.35
CA ASP A 128 8.51 -31.88 -21.65
C ASP A 128 9.37 -30.73 -22.21
N ALA A 129 10.49 -31.07 -22.85
CA ALA A 129 11.43 -30.12 -23.45
C ALA A 129 10.91 -29.48 -24.75
N SER A 130 9.82 -30.02 -25.33
CA SER A 130 9.15 -29.43 -26.50
C SER A 130 8.24 -28.24 -26.16
N ASP A 131 7.90 -28.07 -24.88
CA ASP A 131 7.11 -26.93 -24.42
C ASP A 131 8.04 -25.72 -24.22
N ILE A 132 7.64 -24.55 -24.75
CA ILE A 132 8.36 -23.31 -24.48
C ILE A 132 8.35 -23.11 -22.96
N PRO A 133 9.50 -22.99 -22.29
CA PRO A 133 9.54 -22.80 -20.84
C PRO A 133 8.80 -21.53 -20.45
N VAL A 134 7.57 -21.67 -19.97
CA VAL A 134 6.74 -20.55 -19.48
C VAL A 134 7.21 -20.08 -18.11
N ASN A 135 7.84 -20.98 -17.36
CA ASN A 135 8.36 -20.74 -16.04
C ASN A 135 9.82 -20.21 -16.04
N GLN A 136 10.47 -20.06 -17.18
CA GLN A 136 11.82 -19.51 -17.26
C GLN A 136 11.91 -18.52 -18.41
N TRP A 137 12.73 -17.48 -18.24
CA TRP A 137 12.99 -16.53 -19.31
C TRP A 137 13.75 -17.19 -20.45
N ASN A 138 13.18 -17.16 -21.65
CA ASN A 138 13.83 -17.54 -22.89
C ASN A 138 14.36 -16.28 -23.60
N PRO A 139 15.69 -16.11 -23.73
CA PRO A 139 16.30 -14.96 -24.40
C PRO A 139 15.97 -14.86 -25.90
N ASP A 140 15.76 -15.99 -26.57
CA ASP A 140 15.56 -16.03 -28.03
C ASP A 140 14.15 -15.58 -28.41
N SER A 141 13.14 -16.05 -27.67
CA SER A 141 11.76 -15.61 -27.87
C SER A 141 11.45 -14.30 -27.15
N MET A 142 12.31 -13.86 -26.22
CA MET A 142 12.06 -12.78 -25.27
C MET A 142 10.75 -13.00 -24.50
N ARG A 143 10.51 -14.24 -24.07
CA ARG A 143 9.27 -14.65 -23.38
C ARG A 143 9.55 -15.56 -22.19
N GLY A 144 8.63 -15.56 -21.25
CA GLY A 144 8.67 -16.39 -20.04
C GLY A 144 8.84 -15.55 -18.77
N TRP A 145 8.75 -16.18 -17.61
CA TRP A 145 8.89 -15.48 -16.34
C TRP A 145 10.35 -15.01 -16.13
N ARG A 146 10.55 -13.69 -16.00
CA ARG A 146 11.86 -13.04 -15.78
C ARG A 146 11.96 -12.34 -14.43
N GLY A 147 11.03 -12.62 -13.53
CA GLY A 147 10.96 -11.97 -12.22
C GLY A 147 12.13 -12.34 -11.29
N PRO A 148 12.05 -11.92 -10.02
CA PRO A 148 10.95 -11.17 -9.42
C PRO A 148 10.82 -9.76 -10.00
N TYR A 149 9.59 -9.30 -10.18
CA TYR A 149 9.26 -7.96 -10.70
C TYR A 149 9.09 -6.94 -9.57
N LEU A 150 8.76 -7.42 -8.36
CA LEU A 150 8.71 -6.64 -7.13
C LEU A 150 9.53 -7.36 -6.05
N THR A 151 10.05 -6.58 -5.10
CA THR A 151 10.72 -7.14 -3.92
C THR A 151 9.79 -7.05 -2.72
N LYS A 152 9.79 -8.07 -1.86
CA LYS A 152 8.96 -8.10 -0.63
C LYS A 152 9.37 -7.04 0.43
N GLN A 153 10.38 -6.23 0.15
CA GLN A 153 11.01 -5.31 1.11
C GLN A 153 10.67 -3.83 0.85
N SER A 154 10.25 -3.46 -0.37
CA SER A 154 9.97 -2.05 -0.71
C SER A 154 8.53 -1.62 -0.46
N LEU A 155 7.59 -2.56 -0.42
CA LEU A 155 6.16 -2.30 -0.23
C LEU A 155 5.68 -3.22 0.88
N GLY A 156 5.07 -2.66 1.92
CA GLY A 156 4.66 -3.47 3.05
C GLY A 156 3.56 -4.46 2.67
N LEU A 157 3.46 -5.51 3.47
CA LEU A 157 2.50 -6.59 3.30
C LEU A 157 1.49 -6.57 4.43
N VAL A 158 0.27 -6.94 4.10
CA VAL A 158 -0.89 -6.92 4.99
C VAL A 158 -1.66 -8.22 4.80
N ASP A 159 -2.32 -8.72 5.85
CA ASP A 159 -3.08 -9.99 5.87
C ASP A 159 -4.56 -9.85 5.50
N ILE A 160 -4.98 -10.46 4.38
CA ILE A 160 -6.32 -10.27 3.81
C ILE A 160 -7.32 -11.18 4.54
N GLU A 161 -8.37 -10.61 5.13
CA GLU A 161 -9.37 -11.39 5.87
C GLU A 161 -10.16 -12.31 4.94
N GLY A 162 -10.48 -13.50 5.44
CA GLY A 162 -11.32 -14.47 4.73
C GLY A 162 -10.56 -15.41 3.82
N VAL A 163 -9.23 -15.27 3.67
CA VAL A 163 -8.41 -16.22 2.93
C VAL A 163 -7.08 -16.49 3.62
N ASP A 164 -6.92 -17.72 4.11
CA ASP A 164 -5.76 -18.13 4.91
C ASP A 164 -4.42 -17.95 4.17
N GLY A 165 -3.47 -17.26 4.82
CA GLY A 165 -2.10 -17.14 4.32
C GLY A 165 -1.97 -16.25 3.09
N MET A 166 -2.91 -15.33 2.85
CA MET A 166 -2.81 -14.34 1.78
C MET A 166 -2.25 -13.02 2.29
N TYR A 167 -1.21 -12.54 1.62
CA TYR A 167 -0.68 -11.21 1.84
C TYR A 167 -0.91 -10.34 0.60
N GLY A 168 -1.52 -9.17 0.80
CA GLY A 168 -1.64 -8.13 -0.21
C GLY A 168 -0.58 -7.05 -0.03
N LEU A 169 -0.30 -6.30 -1.09
CA LEU A 169 0.42 -5.03 -0.99
C LEU A 169 -0.54 -3.97 -0.46
N HIS A 170 -0.18 -3.25 0.61
CA HIS A 170 -1.04 -2.16 1.10
C HIS A 170 -0.68 -0.81 0.49
N ASP A 171 -1.69 0.06 0.42
CA ASP A 171 -1.52 1.50 0.29
C ASP A 171 -1.14 2.18 1.62
N THR A 172 -0.75 3.45 1.57
CA THR A 172 -0.27 4.16 2.76
C THR A 172 -1.34 4.58 3.75
N PHE A 173 -2.62 4.34 3.44
CA PHE A 173 -3.72 4.85 4.26
C PHE A 173 -4.03 3.88 5.40
N LEU A 174 -3.98 4.38 6.64
CA LEU A 174 -4.04 3.55 7.86
C LEU A 174 -5.47 3.18 8.32
N HIS A 175 -6.50 3.57 7.58
CA HIS A 175 -7.90 3.33 7.95
C HIS A 175 -8.46 2.08 7.26
N LYS A 176 -9.34 1.35 7.96
CA LYS A 176 -10.05 0.22 7.36
C LYS A 176 -10.97 0.69 6.23
N PRO A 177 -11.16 -0.11 5.16
CA PRO A 177 -12.11 0.23 4.12
C PRO A 177 -13.53 0.24 4.69
N ILE A 178 -14.38 1.12 4.16
CA ILE A 178 -15.79 1.24 4.53
C ILE A 178 -16.58 0.43 3.50
N GLY A 179 -17.01 -0.77 3.88
CA GLY A 179 -17.77 -1.67 3.01
C GLY A 179 -17.44 -3.14 3.22
N ASN A 180 -17.94 -4.00 2.31
CA ASN A 180 -17.63 -5.43 2.29
C ASN A 180 -16.40 -5.75 1.41
N ASP A 181 -15.78 -4.74 0.81
CA ASP A 181 -14.70 -4.91 -0.14
C ASP A 181 -13.38 -5.15 0.63
N TYR A 182 -12.91 -6.41 0.57
CA TYR A 182 -11.65 -6.93 1.13
C TYR A 182 -11.31 -6.38 2.52
N VAL A 183 -11.99 -6.95 3.52
CA VAL A 183 -11.78 -6.62 4.93
C VAL A 183 -10.37 -7.01 5.36
N TRP A 184 -9.74 -6.16 6.16
CA TRP A 184 -8.41 -6.38 6.71
C TRP A 184 -8.49 -6.87 8.14
N ASN A 185 -7.74 -7.93 8.40
CA ASN A 185 -7.50 -8.38 9.76
C ASN A 185 -6.43 -7.49 10.40
N GLY A 186 -6.85 -6.29 10.81
CA GLY A 186 -6.08 -5.52 11.79
C GLY A 186 -5.94 -6.39 13.03
N CYS A 187 -4.73 -6.83 13.32
CA CYS A 187 -4.43 -7.83 14.34
C CYS A 187 -5.22 -7.65 15.63
N ALA A 188 -5.58 -8.77 16.25
CA ALA A 188 -6.18 -8.80 17.58
C ALA A 188 -5.26 -8.23 18.70
N ASP A 189 -3.98 -7.99 18.39
CA ASP A 189 -2.96 -7.47 19.32
C ASP A 189 -2.36 -6.15 18.79
N PRO A 190 -2.67 -4.99 19.41
CA PRO A 190 -2.13 -3.69 19.03
C PRO A 190 -0.63 -3.50 19.32
N ASP A 191 0.03 -4.40 20.06
CA ASP A 191 1.45 -4.30 20.40
C ASP A 191 2.38 -5.07 19.45
N ASN A 192 1.83 -5.81 18.47
CA ASN A 192 2.64 -6.56 17.50
C ASN A 192 3.09 -5.67 16.32
N LYS A 193 4.40 -5.37 16.26
CA LYS A 193 5.04 -4.53 15.22
C LYS A 193 5.02 -5.10 13.79
N GLN A 194 4.44 -6.28 13.59
CA GLN A 194 4.22 -6.88 12.26
C GLN A 194 2.84 -6.53 11.67
N CYS A 195 2.00 -5.84 12.44
CA CYS A 195 0.66 -5.44 12.02
C CYS A 195 0.72 -4.10 11.31
N VAL A 196 1.04 -4.14 10.02
CA VAL A 196 0.84 -2.97 9.17
C VAL A 196 -0.65 -2.84 8.92
N VAL A 197 -1.20 -1.64 9.14
CA VAL A 197 -2.59 -1.32 8.81
C VAL A 197 -2.57 -0.61 7.46
N GLY A 198 -3.32 -1.12 6.49
CA GLY A 198 -3.41 -0.54 5.15
C GLY A 198 -4.40 -1.30 4.26
N ARG A 199 -4.80 -0.72 3.13
CA ARG A 199 -5.78 -1.34 2.20
C ARG A 199 -5.09 -1.91 0.97
N PRO A 200 -5.63 -2.95 0.30
CA PRO A 200 -4.87 -3.65 -0.73
C PRO A 200 -4.87 -2.81 -1.99
N TYR A 201 -3.77 -2.84 -2.71
CA TYR A 201 -3.87 -2.71 -4.16
C TYR A 201 -4.47 -3.99 -4.73
N TYR A 202 -5.42 -3.86 -5.65
CA TYR A 202 -6.03 -5.00 -6.31
C TYR A 202 -6.33 -4.73 -7.78
N LEU A 203 -6.37 -5.81 -8.56
CA LEU A 203 -6.66 -5.77 -9.98
C LEU A 203 -8.17 -5.83 -10.24
N ARG A 204 -8.62 -5.06 -11.22
CA ARG A 204 -10.01 -5.03 -11.67
C ARG A 204 -10.09 -5.17 -13.17
N GLY A 205 -11.13 -5.82 -13.67
CA GLY A 205 -11.30 -6.06 -15.10
C GLY A 205 -10.34 -7.11 -15.66
N ILE A 206 -9.94 -8.11 -14.86
CA ILE A 206 -9.15 -9.26 -15.32
C ILE A 206 -9.96 -10.00 -16.39
N ASN A 207 -9.31 -10.37 -17.50
CA ASN A 207 -9.94 -10.98 -18.69
C ASN A 207 -10.92 -10.04 -19.43
N THR A 208 -10.80 -8.72 -19.24
CA THR A 208 -11.58 -7.72 -19.99
C THR A 208 -10.66 -6.83 -20.83
N GLU A 209 -11.26 -6.01 -21.70
CA GLU A 209 -10.49 -5.06 -22.51
C GLU A 209 -9.80 -3.95 -21.69
N SER A 210 -10.21 -3.74 -20.43
CA SER A 210 -9.71 -2.65 -19.60
C SER A 210 -9.41 -3.15 -18.19
N ILE A 211 -8.16 -3.58 -17.98
CA ILE A 211 -7.64 -3.93 -16.66
C ILE A 211 -6.99 -2.72 -15.98
N GLY A 212 -7.24 -2.57 -14.68
CA GLY A 212 -6.61 -1.52 -13.88
C GLY A 212 -6.26 -1.98 -12.47
N LEU A 213 -5.26 -1.32 -11.92
CA LEU A 213 -4.86 -1.44 -10.53
C LEU A 213 -5.55 -0.35 -9.71
N VAL A 214 -6.16 -0.71 -8.59
CA VAL A 214 -7.04 0.17 -7.80
C VAL A 214 -6.57 0.27 -6.35
N SER A 215 -6.70 1.45 -5.75
CA SER A 215 -6.69 1.73 -4.31
C SER A 215 -7.88 2.62 -3.94
N HIS A 216 -8.44 2.41 -2.75
CA HIS A 216 -9.69 3.02 -2.23
C HIS A 216 -9.55 4.49 -1.76
N GLY A 217 -8.59 5.24 -2.31
CA GLY A 217 -8.46 6.67 -2.03
C GLY A 217 -8.20 7.02 -0.56
N GLU A 218 -8.52 8.21 -0.10
CA GLU A 218 -8.31 8.62 1.28
C GLU A 218 -9.44 8.15 2.23
N ASN A 219 -10.66 8.09 1.72
CA ASN A 219 -11.87 7.83 2.50
C ASN A 219 -12.15 6.33 2.74
N GLY A 220 -11.51 5.43 1.97
CA GLY A 220 -11.70 3.97 2.07
C GLY A 220 -13.01 3.46 1.55
N VAL A 221 -13.79 4.29 0.87
CA VAL A 221 -15.01 3.93 0.16
C VAL A 221 -14.61 3.68 -1.28
N LEU A 222 -15.08 2.58 -1.86
CA LEU A 222 -14.92 2.38 -3.29
C LEU A 222 -15.98 3.20 -4.03
N GLU A 223 -15.58 4.24 -4.75
CA GLU A 223 -16.50 5.03 -5.57
C GLU A 223 -16.75 4.43 -6.96
N VAL A 224 -15.96 3.43 -7.35
CA VAL A 224 -16.20 2.68 -8.59
C VAL A 224 -17.17 1.53 -8.35
N ASP A 225 -18.37 1.60 -8.94
CA ASP A 225 -19.37 0.52 -8.85
C ASP A 225 -18.83 -0.81 -9.43
N ALA A 226 -19.03 -1.90 -8.69
CA ALA A 226 -18.83 -3.34 -8.99
C ALA A 226 -17.49 -3.82 -9.59
N LEU A 227 -16.89 -4.86 -8.98
CA LEU A 227 -15.72 -5.65 -9.44
C LEU A 227 -15.74 -6.13 -10.91
N ASN A 228 -16.79 -5.81 -11.66
CA ASN A 228 -17.10 -6.21 -13.03
C ASN A 228 -17.02 -5.07 -14.07
N ASP A 229 -16.85 -3.80 -13.66
CA ASP A 229 -16.80 -2.66 -14.60
C ASP A 229 -15.37 -2.26 -15.00
N ALA A 230 -15.25 -1.75 -16.23
CA ALA A 230 -14.09 -1.54 -17.13
C ALA A 230 -12.79 -0.86 -16.60
N GLY A 231 -12.40 -1.12 -15.35
CA GLY A 231 -11.05 -1.02 -14.77
C GLY A 231 -10.33 0.33 -14.81
N CYS A 232 -10.89 1.37 -15.41
CA CYS A 232 -10.11 2.52 -15.88
C CYS A 232 -10.73 3.89 -15.63
N THR A 233 -11.91 3.95 -15.01
CA THR A 233 -12.56 5.22 -14.67
C THR A 233 -12.19 5.59 -13.24
N LYS A 234 -11.46 6.71 -13.08
CA LYS A 234 -11.31 7.32 -11.76
C LYS A 234 -12.66 7.89 -11.33
N ASN A 235 -13.12 7.53 -10.14
CA ASN A 235 -14.23 8.18 -9.46
C ASN A 235 -13.76 8.64 -8.06
N GLY A 236 -14.29 9.74 -7.55
CA GLY A 236 -13.92 10.25 -6.22
C GLY A 236 -12.41 10.38 -5.99
N ASP A 237 -11.98 9.91 -4.84
CA ASP A 237 -10.60 9.87 -4.37
C ASP A 237 -9.89 8.54 -4.68
N ASP A 238 -10.61 7.54 -5.21
CA ASP A 238 -10.01 6.31 -5.72
C ASP A 238 -8.82 6.60 -6.65
N LEU A 239 -7.77 5.78 -6.48
CA LEU A 239 -6.59 5.81 -7.31
C LEU A 239 -6.64 4.62 -8.26
N VAL A 240 -6.81 4.91 -9.54
CA VAL A 240 -6.89 3.90 -10.59
C VAL A 240 -5.77 4.11 -11.60
N VAL A 241 -4.95 3.08 -11.83
CA VAL A 241 -3.95 3.05 -12.89
C VAL A 241 -4.34 2.02 -13.94
N CYS A 242 -4.67 2.51 -15.14
CA CYS A 242 -4.90 1.67 -16.30
C CYS A 242 -3.62 0.95 -16.74
N LEU A 243 -3.74 -0.33 -17.05
CA LEU A 243 -2.61 -1.16 -17.41
C LEU A 243 -2.43 -1.37 -18.92
N LYS A 244 -3.33 -0.82 -19.76
CA LYS A 244 -3.31 -0.92 -21.23
C LYS A 244 -1.94 -0.66 -21.84
#